data_AF-A0A8T4TT78-F1
#
_entry.id   AF-A0A8T4TT78-F1
#
_cell.length_a   1.000
_cell.length_b   1.000
_cell.length_c   1.000
_cell.angle_alpha   90.00
_cell.angle_beta   90.00
_cell.angle_gamma   90.00
#
_symmetry.space_group_name_H-M   'P 1'
#
loop_
_entity.id
_entity.type
_entity.pdbx_description
1 polymer ?
#
loop_
_entity_poly.entity_id
_entity_poly.type
_entity_poly.pdbx_seq_one_letter_code
_entity_poly.pdbx_strand_id
1 'polypeptide(L)'
;MVRRKAKRITRRNIHSARTTEKPTQALAITALILNLLILPGLGTIIGGRTREGVVQLVLFLVGIPLLFILVGIPLMIGVWIWALVSSIQMVKEAQ
;
A
#
# COMPACT_ATOMS: atom_id res chain seq x y z
N MET A 1 -14.68 -15.18 59.53
CA MET A 1 -14.19 -15.67 58.21
C MET A 1 -15.44 -15.97 57.40
N VAL A 2 -15.72 -15.44 56.19
CA VAL A 2 -15.00 -15.63 54.93
C VAL A 2 -15.43 -14.51 53.96
N ARG A 3 -14.46 -13.74 53.44
CA ARG A 3 -14.68 -12.76 52.36
C ARG A 3 -14.71 -13.50 51.01
N ARG A 4 -15.86 -13.63 50.36
CA ARG A 4 -15.93 -14.10 48.97
C ARG A 4 -16.06 -12.90 48.04
N LYS A 5 -14.93 -12.27 47.70
CA LYS A 5 -14.87 -11.29 46.60
C LYS A 5 -14.93 -12.08 45.29
N ALA A 6 -16.09 -12.07 44.66
CA ALA A 6 -16.27 -12.56 43.29
C ALA A 6 -15.33 -11.79 42.35
N LYS A 7 -14.32 -12.50 41.86
CA LYS A 7 -13.34 -12.02 40.90
C LYS A 7 -14.07 -11.83 39.57
N ARG A 8 -14.53 -10.61 39.27
CA ARG A 8 -15.06 -10.26 37.95
C ARG A 8 -13.95 -10.51 36.93
N ILE A 9 -14.10 -11.59 36.17
CA ILE A 9 -13.27 -11.90 35.02
C ILE A 9 -13.64 -10.89 33.95
N THR A 10 -12.87 -9.80 33.90
CA THR A 10 -12.88 -8.83 32.82
C THR A 10 -12.60 -9.59 31.53
N ARG A 11 -13.63 -9.79 30.71
CA ARG A 11 -13.48 -10.21 29.31
C ARG A 11 -12.68 -9.11 28.60
N ARG A 12 -11.36 -9.30 28.55
CA ARG A 12 -10.45 -8.43 27.81
C ARG A 12 -10.83 -8.61 26.34
N ASN A 13 -11.47 -7.61 25.77
CA ASN A 13 -11.95 -7.62 24.40
C ASN A 13 -10.70 -7.63 23.49
N ILE A 14 -10.36 -8.80 22.94
CA ILE A 14 -9.18 -9.03 22.08
C ILE A 14 -9.51 -8.59 20.65
N HIS A 15 -10.21 -7.47 20.50
CA HIS A 15 -10.35 -6.84 19.21
C HIS A 15 -9.06 -6.09 18.93
N SER A 16 -8.13 -6.85 18.33
CA SER A 16 -6.96 -6.40 17.60
C SER A 16 -7.17 -4.97 17.09
N ALA A 17 -6.51 -4.02 17.78
CA ALA A 17 -6.38 -2.67 17.30
C ALA A 17 -5.56 -2.76 16.01
N ARG A 18 -6.25 -2.79 14.86
CA ARG A 18 -5.63 -2.40 13.60
C ARG A 18 -5.30 -0.93 13.75
N THR A 19 -4.10 -0.65 14.22
CA THR A 19 -3.54 0.69 14.17
C THR A 19 -3.44 1.05 12.69
N THR A 20 -4.44 1.78 12.21
CA THR A 20 -4.27 2.68 11.06
C THR A 20 -3.34 3.79 11.52
N GLU A 21 -2.07 3.45 11.77
CA GLU A 21 -1.04 4.46 11.91
C GLU A 21 -0.94 5.14 10.56
N LYS A 22 -1.11 6.46 10.56
CA LYS A 22 -0.92 7.26 9.36
C LYS A 22 0.42 6.85 8.73
N PRO A 23 0.50 6.75 7.39
CA PRO A 23 1.75 6.35 6.74
C PRO A 23 2.88 7.22 7.28
N THR A 24 3.87 6.60 7.95
CA THR A 24 5.04 7.35 8.40
C THR A 24 5.69 7.97 7.17
N GLN A 25 6.18 9.21 7.28
CA GLN A 25 6.83 9.91 6.18
C GLN A 25 7.93 9.05 5.50
N ALA A 26 8.67 8.28 6.30
CA ALA A 26 9.63 7.29 5.81
C ALA A 26 9.01 6.24 4.88
N LEU A 27 7.85 5.69 5.25
CA LEU A 27 7.12 4.67 4.50
C LEU A 27 6.58 5.22 3.17
N ALA A 28 6.10 6.45 3.17
CA ALA A 28 5.66 7.13 1.94
C ALA A 28 6.83 7.41 0.98
N ILE A 29 7.99 7.82 1.50
CA ILE A 29 9.22 7.98 0.71
C ILE A 29 9.70 6.63 0.16
N THR A 30 9.68 5.58 0.98
CA THR A 30 10.01 4.22 0.52
C THR A 30 9.06 3.77 -0.60
N ALA A 31 7.75 3.99 -0.46
CA ALA A 31 6.79 3.69 -1.51
C ALA A 31 7.10 4.42 -2.83
N LEU A 32 7.48 5.70 -2.75
CA LEU A 32 7.88 6.48 -3.93
C LEU A 32 9.14 5.91 -4.60
N ILE A 33 10.18 5.64 -3.82
CA ILE A 33 11.43 5.07 -4.31
C ILE A 33 11.18 3.73 -5.01
N LEU A 34 10.37 2.85 -4.41
CA LEU A 34 10.09 1.52 -4.98
C LEU A 34 9.32 1.59 -6.30
N ASN A 35 8.35 2.49 -6.42
CA ASN A 35 7.62 2.71 -7.68
C ASN A 35 8.50 3.35 -8.77
N LEU A 36 9.50 4.16 -8.38
CA LEU A 36 10.40 4.82 -9.31
C LEU A 36 11.55 3.91 -9.80
N LEU A 37 12.18 3.15 -8.90
CA LEU A 37 13.41 2.41 -9.19
C LEU A 37 13.21 0.92 -9.47
N ILE A 38 12.17 0.29 -8.93
CA ILE A 38 12.02 -1.17 -9.01
C ILE A 38 10.89 -1.55 -9.95
N LEU A 39 9.65 -1.22 -9.58
CA LEU A 39 8.48 -1.69 -10.30
C LEU A 39 7.25 -0.88 -9.91
N PRO A 40 6.48 -0.36 -10.88
CA PRO A 40 5.23 0.32 -10.59
C PRO A 40 4.23 -0.65 -9.95
N GLY A 41 3.68 -0.27 -8.80
CA GLY A 41 2.71 -1.06 -8.04
C GLY A 41 3.25 -1.62 -6.73
N LEU A 42 4.55 -1.91 -6.64
CA LEU A 42 5.15 -2.43 -5.40
C LEU A 42 5.13 -1.40 -4.27
N GLY A 43 5.52 -0.16 -4.58
CA GLY A 43 5.47 0.94 -3.61
C GLY A 43 4.06 1.23 -3.13
N THR A 44 3.10 1.16 -4.04
CA THR A 44 1.67 1.38 -3.75
C THR A 44 1.10 0.28 -2.83
N ILE A 45 1.53 -0.98 -2.99
CA ILE A 45 1.16 -2.07 -2.07
C ILE A 45 1.72 -1.83 -0.67
N ILE A 46 3.00 -1.45 -0.58
CA ILE A 46 3.69 -1.23 0.70
C ILE A 46 3.11 -0.01 1.44
N GLY A 47 2.72 1.03 0.72
CA GLY A 47 2.01 2.18 1.28
C GLY A 47 0.56 1.90 1.71
N GLY A 48 0.10 0.65 1.67
CA GLY A 48 -1.22 0.24 2.16
C GLY A 48 -2.35 0.30 1.12
N ARG A 49 -2.07 0.75 -0.11
CA ARG A 49 -3.04 0.78 -1.22
C ARG A 49 -2.94 -0.46 -2.09
N THR A 50 -3.11 -1.63 -1.48
CA THR A 50 -2.87 -2.93 -2.12
C THR A 50 -3.69 -3.14 -3.39
N ARG A 51 -4.96 -2.71 -3.44
CA ARG A 51 -5.80 -2.86 -4.64
C ARG A 51 -5.23 -2.08 -5.84
N GLU A 52 -4.87 -0.82 -5.64
CA GLU A 52 -4.29 0.03 -6.69
C GLU A 52 -2.94 -0.53 -7.15
N GLY A 53 -2.08 -0.93 -6.20
CA GLY A 53 -0.77 -1.47 -6.52
C GLY A 53 -0.82 -2.81 -7.25
N VAL A 54 -1.77 -3.69 -6.93
CA VAL A 54 -2.00 -4.93 -7.69
C VAL A 54 -2.44 -4.63 -9.12
N VAL A 55 -3.34 -3.67 -9.33
CA VAL A 55 -3.75 -3.26 -10.68
C VAL A 55 -2.56 -2.69 -11.47
N GLN A 56 -1.73 -1.86 -10.84
CA GLN A 56 -0.51 -1.32 -11.47
C GLN A 56 0.47 -2.43 -11.87
N LEU A 57 0.68 -3.42 -11.00
CA LEU A 57 1.51 -4.59 -11.29
C LEU A 57 0.96 -5.43 -12.44
N VAL A 58 -0.34 -5.71 -12.44
CA VAL A 58 -1.00 -6.48 -13.51
C VAL A 58 -0.92 -5.74 -14.84
N LEU A 59 -1.21 -4.43 -14.86
CA LEU A 59 -1.10 -3.62 -16.07
C LEU A 59 0.33 -3.53 -16.59
N PHE A 60 1.32 -3.45 -15.69
CA PHE A 60 2.73 -3.51 -16.08
C PHE A 60 3.07 -4.87 -16.70
N LEU A 61 2.64 -5.97 -16.09
CA LEU A 61 2.87 -7.32 -16.59
C LEU A 61 2.20 -7.56 -17.95
N VAL A 62 0.98 -7.04 -18.15
CA VAL A 62 0.25 -7.07 -19.42
C VAL A 62 0.88 -6.10 -20.44
N GLY A 63 1.49 -5.01 -19.98
CA GLY A 63 2.24 -4.08 -20.81
C GLY A 63 3.42 -4.72 -21.52
N ILE A 64 4.10 -5.67 -20.87
CA ILE A 64 5.26 -6.39 -21.43
C ILE A 64 4.93 -7.09 -22.77
N PRO A 65 3.93 -7.99 -22.88
CA PRO A 65 3.56 -8.58 -24.16
C PRO A 65 2.95 -7.56 -25.13
N LEU A 66 2.32 -6.49 -24.63
CA LEU A 66 1.81 -5.41 -25.49
C LEU A 66 2.93 -4.55 -26.11
N LEU A 67 4.17 -4.59 -25.60
CA LEU A 67 5.32 -3.89 -26.20
C LEU A 67 5.56 -4.34 -27.64
N PHE A 68 5.31 -5.61 -27.95
CA PHE A 68 5.43 -6.17 -29.30
C PHE A 68 4.43 -5.57 -30.31
N ILE A 69 3.39 -4.89 -29.82
CA ILE A 69 2.32 -4.28 -30.64
C ILE A 69 2.43 -2.74 -30.59
N LEU A 70 3.55 -2.16 -30.15
CA LEU A 70 3.80 -0.71 -29.96
C LEU A 70 2.87 -0.01 -28.94
N VAL A 71 1.71 -0.59 -28.61
CA VAL A 71 0.75 -0.12 -27.59
C VAL A 71 1.27 -0.32 -26.16
N GLY A 72 2.21 -1.25 -25.95
CA GLY A 72 2.79 -1.47 -24.63
C GLY A 72 3.55 -0.27 -24.09
N ILE A 73 4.20 0.52 -24.96
CA ILE A 73 4.98 1.70 -24.56
C ILE A 73 4.08 2.77 -23.90
N PRO A 74 3.01 3.27 -24.55
CA PRO A 74 2.15 4.26 -23.92
C PRO A 74 1.43 3.71 -22.69
N LEU A 75 1.07 2.42 -22.67
CA LEU A 75 0.48 1.77 -21.49
C LEU A 75 1.46 1.77 -20.30
N MET A 76 2.71 1.35 -20.52
CA MET A 76 3.77 1.33 -19.52
C MET A 76 4.02 2.72 -18.92
N ILE A 77 4.11 3.75 -19.78
CA ILE A 77 4.29 5.13 -19.34
C ILE A 77 3.09 5.59 -18.50
N GLY A 78 1.86 5.30 -18.93
CA GLY A 78 0.65 5.65 -18.19
C GLY A 78 0.59 5.00 -16.80
N VAL A 79 0.91 3.70 -16.72
CA VAL A 79 0.97 2.96 -15.45
C VAL A 79 2.05 3.54 -14.54
N TRP A 80 3.20 3.94 -15.09
CA TRP A 80 4.29 4.49 -14.31
C TRP A 80 3.97 5.87 -13.74
N ILE A 81 3.38 6.75 -14.57
CA ILE A 81 2.88 8.06 -14.11
C ILE A 81 1.83 7.86 -13.02
N TRP A 82 0.90 6.92 -13.19
CA TRP A 82 -0.11 6.64 -12.19
C TRP A 82 0.48 6.13 -10.86
N ALA A 83 1.50 5.27 -10.92
CA ALA A 83 2.23 4.81 -9.74
C ALA A 83 2.91 5.97 -8.99
N LEU A 84 3.50 6.93 -9.72
CA LEU A 84 4.09 8.15 -9.12
C LEU A 84 3.04 9.03 -8.45
N VAL A 85 1.90 9.26 -9.11
CA VAL A 85 0.79 10.04 -8.54
C VAL A 85 0.29 9.38 -7.25
N SER A 86 0.19 8.05 -7.23
CA SER A 86 -0.24 7.28 -6.05
C SER A 86 0.74 7.47 -4.88
N SER A 87 2.05 7.39 -5.15
CA SER A 87 3.08 7.63 -4.14
C SER A 87 3.10 9.08 -3.64
N ILE A 88 2.90 10.06 -4.52
CA ILE A 88 2.84 11.48 -4.11
C ILE A 88 1.63 11.73 -3.21
N GLN A 89 0.48 11.13 -3.49
CA GLN A 89 -0.69 11.20 -2.61
C GLN A 89 -0.38 10.63 -1.22
N MET A 90 0.32 9.50 -1.14
CA MET A 90 0.75 8.92 0.14
C MET A 90 1.69 9.85 0.92
N VAL A 91 2.63 10.52 0.24
CA VAL A 91 3.53 11.48 0.88
C VAL A 91 2.74 12.67 1.43
N LYS A 92 1.76 13.17 0.67
CA LYS A 92 0.88 14.26 1.13
C LYS A 92 0.01 13.86 2.33
N GLU A 93 -0.43 12.61 2.39
CA GLU A 93 -1.20 12.07 3.53
C GLU A 93 -0.34 11.85 4.78
N ALA A 94 0.97 11.72 4.60
CA ALA A 94 1.95 11.53 5.67
C ALA A 94 2.46 12.85 6.29
N GLN A 95 2.22 13.99 5.63
CA GLN A 95 2.53 15.34 6.13
C GLN A 95 1.35 15.92 6.92
#